data_AF-A0A9D6NJW9-F1
#
_entry.id   AF-A0A9D6NJW9-F1
#
_cell.length_a   1.000
_cell.length_b   1.000
_cell.length_c   1.000
_cell.angle_alpha   90.00
_cell.angle_beta   90.00
_cell.angle_gamma   90.00
#
_symmetry.space_group_name_H-M   'P 1'
#
loop_
_entity.id
_entity.type
_entity.pdbx_description
1 polymer ?
#
loop_
_entity_poly.entity_id
_entity_poly.type
_entity_poly.pdbx_seq_one_letter_code
_entity_poly.pdbx_strand_id
1 'polypeptide(L)'
;MKRKWMLIFATVGIVGFSTVMAVATEYFSAEPQERFFTISARQYAYSPAVIKVNKGDRVHIRLLSQDVIHGFFLEGYDIDAKIDPARVDFEVRHPSRPEQEPVRTSEIVFTADHTGKFRYRCSHTCGYLHPFMLGEFVVEPNYPYRAGLGATVGLFLAWFVVLLWRSRKSSSPDEGLKPAPQGKAETGEER
;
A
#
# COMPACT_ATOMS: atom_id res chain seq x y z
N MET A 1 -6.30 28.10 -24.97
CA MET A 1 -6.63 28.06 -23.52
C MET A 1 -7.42 26.81 -23.09
N LYS A 2 -8.49 26.41 -23.79
CA LYS A 2 -9.36 25.27 -23.42
C LYS A 2 -8.63 23.93 -23.15
N ARG A 3 -7.58 23.60 -23.92
CA ARG A 3 -6.79 22.35 -23.76
C ARG A 3 -5.92 22.33 -22.48
N LYS A 4 -5.39 23.47 -22.03
CA LYS A 4 -4.58 23.55 -20.79
C LYS A 4 -5.46 23.31 -19.55
N TRP A 5 -6.65 23.93 -19.54
CA TRP A 5 -7.63 23.73 -18.47
C TRP A 5 -8.16 22.29 -18.41
N MET A 6 -8.41 21.66 -19.56
CA MET A 6 -8.82 20.26 -19.61
C MET A 6 -7.78 19.30 -19.01
N LEU A 7 -6.50 19.53 -19.29
CA LEU A 7 -5.41 18.73 -18.71
C LEU A 7 -5.32 18.93 -17.20
N ILE A 8 -5.51 20.16 -16.70
CA ILE A 8 -5.51 20.48 -15.26
C ILE A 8 -6.68 19.78 -14.55
N PHE A 9 -7.90 19.82 -15.12
CA PHE A 9 -9.04 19.12 -14.52
C PHE A 9 -8.86 17.60 -14.51
N ALA A 10 -8.27 17.04 -15.57
CA ALA A 10 -7.95 15.62 -15.62
C ALA A 10 -6.95 15.21 -14.54
N THR A 11 -5.84 15.94 -14.37
CA THR A 11 -4.87 15.65 -13.31
C THR A 11 -5.45 15.84 -11.91
N VAL A 12 -6.24 16.89 -11.68
CA VAL A 12 -6.94 17.10 -10.39
C VAL A 12 -7.92 15.96 -10.12
N GLY A 13 -8.65 15.48 -11.13
CA GLY A 13 -9.55 14.33 -11.00
C GLY A 13 -8.83 13.02 -10.69
N ILE A 14 -7.68 12.76 -11.32
CA ILE A 14 -6.85 11.57 -11.06
C ILE A 14 -6.30 11.60 -9.64
N VAL A 15 -5.72 12.74 -9.23
CA VAL A 15 -5.16 12.90 -7.88
C VAL A 15 -6.28 12.82 -6.84
N GLY A 16 -7.42 13.46 -7.09
CA GLY A 16 -8.60 13.40 -6.22
C GLY A 16 -9.16 11.99 -6.07
N PHE A 17 -9.24 11.21 -7.15
CA PHE A 17 -9.72 9.82 -7.06
C PHE A 17 -8.71 8.91 -6.37
N SER A 18 -7.41 9.11 -6.60
CA SER A 18 -6.33 8.40 -5.89
C SER A 18 -6.37 8.66 -4.38
N THR A 19 -6.52 9.93 -3.97
CA THR A 19 -6.61 10.29 -2.56
C THR A 19 -7.89 9.80 -1.92
N VAL A 20 -9.05 9.90 -2.60
CA VAL A 20 -10.31 9.33 -2.11
C VAL A 20 -10.19 7.81 -1.92
N MET A 21 -9.60 7.09 -2.87
CA MET A 21 -9.38 5.65 -2.74
C MET A 21 -8.41 5.28 -1.62
N ALA A 22 -7.42 6.13 -1.32
CA ALA A 22 -6.49 5.94 -0.22
C ALA A 22 -7.10 6.28 1.15
N VAL A 23 -7.99 7.25 1.23
CA VAL A 23 -8.61 7.69 2.49
C VAL A 23 -9.86 6.86 2.83
N ALA A 24 -10.64 6.45 1.82
CA ALA A 24 -11.81 5.59 2.02
C ALA A 24 -11.45 4.27 2.72
N THR A 25 -10.19 3.84 2.63
CA THR A 25 -9.70 2.62 3.27
C THR A 25 -9.78 2.68 4.79
N GLU A 26 -9.56 3.86 5.36
CA GLU A 26 -9.60 4.07 6.81
C GLU A 26 -11.03 3.97 7.34
N TYR A 27 -11.99 4.51 6.58
CA TYR A 27 -13.42 4.48 6.91
C TYR A 27 -14.02 3.08 6.90
N PHE A 28 -13.42 2.14 6.17
CA PHE A 28 -13.82 0.73 6.15
C PHE A 28 -12.82 -0.17 6.90
N SER A 29 -12.06 0.37 7.85
CA SER A 29 -11.18 -0.46 8.67
C SER A 29 -12.00 -1.43 9.51
N ALA A 30 -11.55 -2.68 9.60
CA ALA A 30 -12.15 -3.65 10.50
C ALA A 30 -12.02 -3.16 11.96
N GLU A 31 -12.99 -3.49 12.81
CA GLU A 31 -12.85 -3.25 14.24
C GLU A 31 -11.62 -3.97 14.80
N PRO A 32 -10.89 -3.36 15.76
CA PRO A 32 -9.76 -4.02 16.43
C PRO A 32 -10.14 -5.39 16.99
N GLN A 33 -9.34 -6.40 16.68
CA GLN A 33 -9.54 -7.76 17.16
C GLN A 33 -8.35 -8.27 17.95
N GLU A 34 -8.60 -9.27 18.80
CA GLU A 34 -7.56 -10.08 19.43
C GLU A 34 -7.04 -11.11 18.42
N ARG A 35 -5.73 -11.10 18.16
CA ARG A 35 -5.08 -11.94 17.15
C ARG A 35 -3.97 -12.77 17.80
N PHE A 36 -4.15 -14.09 17.80
CA PHE A 36 -3.22 -15.02 18.42
C PHE A 36 -2.38 -15.74 17.38
N PHE A 37 -1.06 -15.69 17.53
CA PHE A 37 -0.11 -16.35 16.66
C PHE A 37 0.87 -17.18 17.48
N THR A 38 1.17 -18.38 16.98
CA THR A 38 2.32 -19.15 17.44
C THR A 38 3.33 -19.17 16.30
N ILE A 39 4.50 -18.62 16.55
CA ILE A 39 5.61 -18.60 15.60
C ILE A 39 6.62 -19.65 16.04
N SER A 40 6.85 -20.61 15.16
CA SER A 40 7.87 -21.63 15.32
C SER A 40 9.12 -21.26 14.53
N ALA A 41 10.22 -21.09 15.25
CA ALA A 41 11.54 -20.84 14.72
C ALA A 41 12.29 -22.17 14.54
N ARG A 42 12.88 -22.33 13.37
CA ARG A 42 13.85 -23.38 13.07
C ARG A 42 14.98 -22.75 12.28
N GLN A 43 16.08 -23.47 12.09
CA GLN A 43 17.21 -22.99 11.31
C GLN A 43 16.73 -22.41 9.98
N TYR A 44 17.00 -21.12 9.84
CA TYR A 44 16.84 -20.32 8.63
C TYR A 44 15.40 -20.01 8.23
N ALA A 45 14.40 -20.32 9.07
CA ALA A 45 13.01 -20.05 8.75
C ALA A 45 12.14 -19.81 9.99
N TYR A 46 11.12 -18.97 9.82
CA TYR A 46 10.00 -18.86 10.74
C TYR A 46 8.74 -19.43 10.11
N SER A 47 7.89 -20.03 10.93
CA SER A 47 6.55 -20.49 10.55
C SER A 47 5.51 -19.94 11.53
N PRO A 48 4.54 -19.12 11.09
CA PRO A 48 4.38 -18.65 9.72
C PRO A 48 5.52 -17.71 9.29
N ALA A 49 5.76 -17.63 7.97
CA ALA A 49 6.71 -16.68 7.39
C ALA A 49 6.08 -15.29 7.17
N VAL A 50 4.75 -15.21 7.15
CA VAL A 50 4.00 -13.97 6.99
C VAL A 50 2.84 -13.96 7.98
N ILE A 51 2.74 -12.88 8.75
CA ILE A 51 1.63 -12.57 9.63
C ILE A 51 0.93 -11.33 9.07
N LYS A 52 -0.40 -11.38 8.97
CA LYS A 52 -1.23 -10.26 8.53
C LYS A 52 -2.25 -9.90 9.61
N VAL A 53 -2.29 -8.62 9.95
CA VAL A 53 -3.21 -8.03 10.93
C VAL A 53 -3.72 -6.69 10.43
N ASN A 54 -4.78 -6.18 11.03
CA ASN A 54 -5.26 -4.83 10.80
C ASN A 54 -4.61 -3.87 11.79
N LYS A 55 -4.47 -2.60 11.38
CA LYS A 55 -4.13 -1.52 12.30
C LYS A 55 -5.13 -1.50 13.46
N GLY A 56 -4.63 -1.46 14.68
CA GLY A 56 -5.41 -1.46 15.91
C GLY A 56 -5.59 -2.84 16.53
N ASP A 57 -5.35 -3.94 15.80
CA ASP A 57 -5.43 -5.28 16.36
C ASP A 57 -4.50 -5.44 17.56
N ARG A 58 -4.98 -6.16 18.56
CA ARG A 58 -4.20 -6.58 19.72
C ARG A 58 -3.59 -7.93 19.41
N VAL A 59 -2.27 -7.97 19.34
CA VAL A 59 -1.51 -9.10 18.80
C VAL A 59 -0.82 -9.82 19.95
N HIS A 60 -1.13 -11.11 20.04
CA HIS A 60 -0.59 -12.07 20.98
C HIS A 60 0.34 -13.03 20.23
N ILE A 61 1.64 -13.01 20.54
CA ILE A 61 2.63 -13.86 19.90
C ILE A 61 3.26 -14.80 20.92
N ARG A 62 3.13 -16.09 20.67
CA ARG A 62 3.90 -17.15 21.33
C ARG A 62 5.04 -17.58 20.41
N LEU A 63 6.22 -17.75 20.98
CA LEU A 63 7.43 -18.13 20.25
C LEU A 63 7.89 -19.52 20.69
N LEU A 64 8.27 -20.36 19.74
CA LEU A 64 8.80 -21.70 19.98
C LEU A 64 10.03 -21.91 19.12
N SER A 65 11.07 -22.54 19.66
CA SER A 65 12.20 -23.04 18.85
C SER A 65 12.10 -24.56 18.67
N GLN A 66 12.41 -25.04 17.46
CA GLN A 66 12.39 -26.47 17.12
C GLN A 66 13.78 -27.13 17.16
N ASP A 67 14.86 -26.35 17.26
CA ASP A 67 16.23 -26.88 17.12
C ASP A 67 17.26 -26.19 18.01
N VAL A 68 17.58 -24.92 17.76
CA VAL A 68 18.64 -24.15 18.43
C VAL A 68 18.11 -22.87 19.05
N ILE A 69 18.94 -22.15 19.80
CA ILE A 69 18.56 -20.83 20.28
C ILE A 69 18.38 -19.89 19.08
N HIS A 70 17.22 -19.24 19.03
CA HIS A 70 16.92 -18.22 18.02
C HIS A 70 16.65 -16.88 18.68
N GLY A 71 16.76 -15.83 17.87
CA GLY A 71 16.22 -14.53 18.19
C GLY A 71 14.90 -14.29 17.47
N PHE A 72 14.15 -13.31 17.92
CA PHE A 72 12.99 -12.75 17.23
C PHE A 72 13.00 -11.24 17.46
N PHE A 73 13.57 -10.50 16.52
CA PHE A 73 13.54 -9.05 16.53
C PHE A 73 12.48 -8.58 15.54
N LEU A 74 11.46 -7.87 16.04
CA LEU A 74 10.39 -7.30 15.22
C LEU A 74 10.67 -5.82 14.95
N GLU A 75 10.95 -5.50 13.69
CA GLU A 75 11.19 -4.13 13.25
C GLU A 75 9.98 -3.23 13.52
N GLY A 76 10.24 -2.03 14.04
CA GLY A 76 9.20 -1.01 14.28
C GLY A 76 8.42 -1.15 15.59
N TYR A 77 8.56 -2.26 16.33
CA TYR A 77 7.78 -2.50 17.56
C TYR A 77 8.60 -2.60 18.85
N ASP A 78 9.91 -2.31 18.80
CA ASP A 78 10.82 -2.36 19.96
C ASP A 78 10.76 -3.68 20.74
N ILE A 79 10.65 -4.79 20.01
CA ILE A 79 10.57 -6.15 20.54
C ILE A 79 11.76 -6.94 20.03
N ASP A 80 12.56 -7.47 20.95
CA ASP A 80 13.56 -8.50 20.66
C ASP A 80 13.43 -9.64 21.69
N ALA A 81 13.27 -10.87 21.22
CA ALA A 81 13.12 -12.04 22.08
C ALA A 81 14.21 -13.07 21.80
N LYS A 82 14.71 -13.71 22.87
CA LYS A 82 15.58 -14.89 22.80
C LYS A 82 14.75 -16.13 23.11
N ILE A 83 14.73 -17.07 22.17
CA ILE A 83 13.90 -18.28 22.19
C ILE A 83 14.82 -19.49 22.39
N ASP A 84 14.62 -20.23 23.47
CA ASP A 84 15.39 -21.44 23.79
C ASP A 84 14.57 -22.70 23.48
N PRO A 85 15.09 -23.69 22.72
CA PRO A 85 14.37 -24.92 22.38
C PRO A 85 14.04 -25.79 23.61
N ALA A 86 14.77 -25.64 24.73
CA ALA A 86 14.52 -26.39 25.95
C ALA A 86 13.35 -25.84 26.79
N ARG A 87 12.71 -24.76 26.34
CA ARG A 87 11.74 -23.99 27.12
C ARG A 87 10.55 -23.53 26.28
N VAL A 88 9.42 -23.32 26.97
CA VAL A 88 8.21 -22.73 26.37
C VAL A 88 8.11 -21.23 26.66
N ASP A 89 8.79 -20.75 27.70
CA ASP A 89 9.00 -19.33 27.97
C ASP A 89 10.24 -18.79 27.24
N PHE A 90 10.26 -17.49 27.03
CA PHE A 90 11.34 -16.80 26.31
C PHE A 90 11.64 -15.45 26.97
N GLU A 91 12.83 -14.92 26.69
CA GLU A 91 13.32 -13.68 27.27
C GLU A 91 13.08 -12.54 26.28
N VAL A 92 12.27 -11.56 26.65
CA VAL A 92 12.00 -10.36 25.83
C VAL A 92 12.79 -9.18 26.38
N ARG A 93 13.41 -8.42 25.48
CA ARG A 93 14.09 -7.17 25.77
C ARG A 93 13.60 -6.07 24.83
N HIS A 94 13.78 -4.83 25.26
CA HIS A 94 13.46 -3.63 24.51
C HIS A 94 14.76 -3.01 23.98
N PRO A 95 15.06 -3.11 22.67
CA PRO A 95 16.24 -2.50 22.03
C PRO A 95 16.44 -1.02 22.37
N SER A 96 15.37 -0.26 22.55
CA SER A 96 15.43 1.15 22.94
C SER A 96 15.88 1.39 24.39
N ARG A 97 15.91 0.34 25.23
CA ARG A 97 16.24 0.41 26.67
C ARG A 97 17.21 -0.71 27.07
N PRO A 98 18.48 -0.63 26.63
CA PRO A 98 19.46 -1.70 26.84
C PRO A 98 19.83 -1.95 28.31
N GLU A 99 19.58 -0.98 29.19
CA GLU A 99 19.84 -1.11 30.64
C GLU A 99 18.77 -1.92 31.37
N GLN A 100 17.61 -2.15 30.75
CA GLN A 100 16.56 -2.96 31.36
C GLN A 100 16.89 -4.44 31.20
N GLU A 101 16.81 -5.18 32.31
CA GLU A 101 16.99 -6.64 32.29
C GLU A 101 15.89 -7.31 31.44
N PRO A 102 16.23 -8.36 30.66
CA PRO A 102 15.25 -9.10 29.89
C PRO A 102 14.16 -9.72 30.78
N VAL A 103 12.92 -9.58 30.36
CA VAL A 103 11.75 -10.12 31.08
C VAL A 103 11.40 -11.48 30.49
N ARG A 104 11.25 -12.50 31.35
CA ARG A 104 10.73 -13.80 30.93
C ARG A 104 9.21 -13.79 30.82
N THR A 105 8.70 -14.24 29.67
CA THR A 105 7.27 -14.37 29.40
C THR A 105 7.01 -15.56 28.48
N SER A 106 5.77 -16.06 28.48
CA SER A 106 5.29 -17.08 27.53
C SER A 106 4.56 -16.48 26.33
N GLU A 107 4.29 -15.18 26.36
CA GLU A 107 3.55 -14.45 25.33
C GLU A 107 4.00 -12.98 25.25
N ILE A 108 4.10 -12.48 24.01
CA ILE A 108 4.30 -11.06 23.71
C ILE A 108 2.95 -10.47 23.34
N VAL A 109 2.56 -9.39 23.99
CA VAL A 109 1.29 -8.71 23.74
C VAL A 109 1.54 -7.25 23.39
N PHE A 110 1.12 -6.84 22.19
CA PHE A 110 1.26 -5.47 21.72
C PHE A 110 0.10 -5.08 20.78
N THR A 111 -0.03 -3.79 20.47
CA THR A 111 -1.03 -3.29 19.52
C THR A 111 -0.35 -2.98 18.20
N ALA A 112 -0.93 -3.41 17.08
CA ALA A 112 -0.44 -3.08 15.74
C ALA A 112 -0.85 -1.65 15.35
N ASP A 113 -0.08 -0.64 15.79
CA ASP A 113 -0.44 0.78 15.68
C ASP A 113 0.06 1.45 14.39
N HIS A 114 1.01 0.83 13.71
CA HIS A 114 1.62 1.36 12.50
C HIS A 114 1.33 0.47 11.29
N THR A 115 0.71 1.04 10.26
CA THR A 115 0.46 0.37 8.98
C THR A 115 1.74 0.23 8.19
N GLY A 116 1.94 -0.91 7.55
CA GLY A 116 3.12 -1.15 6.74
C GLY A 116 3.53 -2.61 6.73
N LYS A 117 4.69 -2.85 6.15
CA LYS A 117 5.34 -4.16 6.12
C LYS A 117 6.62 -4.08 6.93
N PHE A 118 6.63 -4.80 8.03
CA PHE A 118 7.74 -4.93 8.96
C PHE A 118 8.36 -6.31 8.80
N ARG A 119 9.65 -6.45 9.05
CA ARG A 119 10.28 -7.76 9.10
C ARG A 119 10.50 -8.17 10.54
N TYR A 120 10.33 -9.46 10.80
CA TYR A 120 10.96 -10.07 11.96
C TYR A 120 12.13 -10.93 11.50
N ARG A 121 13.24 -10.82 12.23
CA ARG A 121 14.51 -11.47 11.89
C ARG A 121 15.15 -12.09 13.12
N CYS A 122 16.06 -13.01 12.87
CA CYS A 122 16.82 -13.61 13.96
C CYS A 122 17.86 -12.61 14.49
N SER A 123 17.86 -12.36 15.79
CA SER A 123 18.82 -11.51 16.50
C SER A 123 19.94 -12.28 17.20
N HIS A 124 19.86 -13.62 17.21
CA HIS A 124 20.87 -14.51 17.78
C HIS A 124 21.47 -15.41 16.71
N THR A 125 22.80 -15.53 16.68
CA THR A 125 23.51 -16.40 15.72
C THR A 125 23.04 -17.85 15.85
N CYS A 126 22.29 -18.34 14.86
CA CYS A 126 21.63 -19.66 14.87
C CYS A 126 22.16 -20.63 13.78
N GLY A 127 23.29 -20.30 13.15
CA GLY A 127 23.97 -21.11 12.14
C GLY A 127 24.44 -20.30 10.93
N TYR A 128 24.97 -20.96 9.91
CA TYR A 128 25.61 -20.32 8.74
C TYR A 128 24.68 -19.38 7.95
N LEU A 129 23.41 -19.76 7.78
CA LEU A 129 22.42 -18.96 7.04
C LEU A 129 21.57 -18.06 7.96
N HIS A 130 22.07 -17.72 9.16
CA HIS A 130 21.38 -16.84 10.11
C HIS A 130 20.85 -15.52 9.49
N PRO A 131 21.60 -14.79 8.65
CA PRO A 131 21.11 -13.53 8.06
C PRO A 131 19.90 -13.67 7.13
N PHE A 132 19.61 -14.87 6.63
CA PHE A 132 18.51 -15.14 5.71
C PHE A 132 17.23 -15.59 6.42
N MET A 133 17.27 -15.72 7.75
CA MET A 133 16.12 -16.06 8.58
C MET A 133 15.22 -14.85 8.77
N LEU A 134 14.27 -14.68 7.84
CA LEU A 134 13.35 -13.55 7.79
C LEU A 134 11.89 -14.03 7.75
N GLY A 135 11.03 -13.26 8.39
CA GLY A 135 9.59 -13.30 8.15
C GLY A 135 9.00 -11.89 8.11
N GLU A 136 7.71 -11.80 7.82
CA GLU A 136 7.04 -10.54 7.51
C GLU A 136 5.83 -10.35 8.43
N PHE A 137 5.75 -9.18 9.06
CA PHE A 137 4.59 -8.73 9.81
C PHE A 137 3.95 -7.58 9.02
N VAL A 138 2.76 -7.82 8.48
CA VAL A 138 2.04 -6.90 7.60
C VAL A 138 0.83 -6.35 8.34
N VAL A 139 0.79 -5.03 8.48
CA VAL A 139 -0.32 -4.30 9.09
C VAL A 139 -1.08 -3.54 8.01
N GLU A 140 -2.31 -3.96 7.78
CA GLU A 140 -3.23 -3.35 6.81
C GLU A 140 -3.85 -2.05 7.37
N PRO A 141 -4.27 -1.11 6.50
CA PRO A 141 -4.29 -1.18 5.03
C PRO A 141 -2.97 -0.79 4.33
N ASN A 142 -2.75 -1.37 3.15
CA ASN A 142 -1.67 -0.97 2.24
C ASN A 142 -2.08 0.29 1.43
N TYR A 143 -1.87 1.48 2.00
CA TYR A 143 -2.22 2.75 1.35
C TYR A 143 -1.56 2.93 -0.03
N PRO A 144 -0.26 2.67 -0.22
CA PRO A 144 0.37 2.82 -1.54
C PRO A 144 -0.31 1.99 -2.63
N TYR A 145 -0.71 0.75 -2.33
CA TYR A 145 -1.41 -0.10 -3.28
C TYR A 145 -2.78 0.47 -3.66
N ARG A 146 -3.57 0.92 -2.67
CA ARG A 146 -4.93 1.43 -2.91
C ARG A 146 -4.91 2.80 -3.60
N ALA A 147 -3.95 3.65 -3.27
CA ALA A 147 -3.68 4.90 -3.98
C ALA A 147 -3.28 4.63 -5.45
N GLY A 148 -2.38 3.67 -5.68
CA GLY A 148 -1.95 3.26 -7.03
C GLY A 148 -3.12 2.78 -7.88
N LEU A 149 -3.97 1.90 -7.31
CA LEU A 149 -5.19 1.44 -7.98
C LEU A 149 -6.12 2.62 -8.32
N GLY A 150 -6.35 3.52 -7.37
CA GLY A 150 -7.11 4.74 -7.61
C GLY A 150 -6.54 5.57 -8.76
N ALA A 151 -5.23 5.80 -8.77
CA ALA A 151 -4.57 6.54 -9.85
C ALA A 151 -4.77 5.87 -11.22
N THR A 152 -4.65 4.53 -11.32
CA THR A 152 -4.89 3.81 -12.58
C THR A 152 -6.33 3.98 -13.08
N VAL A 153 -7.32 3.81 -12.21
CA VAL A 153 -8.73 4.02 -12.56
C VAL A 153 -8.99 5.47 -12.99
N GLY A 154 -8.43 6.43 -12.25
CA GLY A 154 -8.50 7.85 -12.61
C GLY A 154 -7.95 8.14 -13.99
N LEU A 155 -6.80 7.54 -14.35
CA LEU A 155 -6.19 7.68 -15.68
C LEU A 155 -7.09 7.11 -16.79
N PHE A 156 -7.67 5.93 -16.58
CA PHE A 156 -8.60 5.33 -17.54
C PHE A 156 -9.86 6.18 -17.75
N LEU A 157 -10.44 6.70 -16.66
CA LEU A 157 -11.61 7.59 -16.73
C LEU A 157 -11.29 8.91 -17.45
N ALA A 158 -10.15 9.52 -17.14
CA ALA A 158 -9.71 10.75 -17.81
C ALA A 158 -9.49 10.52 -19.30
N TRP A 159 -8.86 9.41 -19.69
CA TRP A 159 -8.66 9.03 -21.09
C TRP A 159 -9.99 8.83 -21.82
N PHE A 160 -10.94 8.11 -21.21
CA PHE A 160 -12.27 7.88 -21.77
C PHE A 160 -13.05 9.18 -22.00
N VAL A 161 -13.02 10.12 -21.04
CA VAL A 161 -13.64 11.45 -21.19
C VAL A 161 -13.03 12.24 -22.35
N VAL A 162 -11.70 12.18 -22.53
CA VAL A 162 -11.03 12.84 -23.65
C VAL A 162 -11.45 12.24 -25.00
N LEU A 163 -11.61 10.90 -25.08
CA LEU A 163 -12.12 10.24 -26.29
C LEU A 163 -13.54 10.69 -26.65
N LEU A 164 -14.45 10.67 -25.67
CA LEU A 164 -15.84 11.13 -25.87
C LEU A 164 -15.89 12.60 -26.31
N TRP A 165 -15.06 13.46 -25.71
CA TRP A 165 -14.98 14.86 -26.10
C TRP A 165 -14.46 15.06 -27.53
N ARG A 166 -13.44 14.27 -27.93
CA ARG A 166 -12.91 14.29 -29.31
C ARG A 166 -13.97 13.84 -30.33
N SER A 167 -14.76 12.82 -30.00
CA SER A 167 -15.87 12.34 -30.85
C SER A 167 -16.97 13.39 -31.02
N ARG A 168 -17.33 14.14 -29.97
CA ARG A 168 -18.32 15.23 -30.11
C ARG A 168 -17.81 16.36 -31.00
N LYS A 169 -16.50 16.68 -30.93
CA LYS A 169 -15.92 17.78 -31.70
C LYS A 169 -15.84 17.51 -33.21
N SER A 170 -15.63 16.24 -33.61
CA SER A 170 -15.66 15.84 -35.02
C SER A 170 -17.06 15.79 -35.62
N SER A 171 -18.09 15.91 -34.79
CA SER A 171 -19.50 15.82 -35.21
C SER A 171 -20.13 17.19 -35.48
N SER A 172 -19.38 18.29 -35.37
CA SER A 172 -19.88 19.64 -35.70
C SER A 172 -19.88 19.80 -37.23
N PRO A 173 -21.04 19.93 -37.89
CA PRO A 173 -21.10 20.19 -39.32
C PRO A 173 -20.72 21.65 -39.56
N ASP A 174 -19.52 21.89 -40.09
CA ASP A 174 -19.11 23.22 -40.56
C ASP A 174 -19.55 23.35 -42.02
N GLU A 175 -20.67 24.05 -42.21
CA GLU A 175 -20.83 25.12 -43.21
C GLU A 175 -20.20 24.89 -44.61
N GLY A 176 -20.55 23.77 -45.24
CA GLY A 176 -20.26 23.51 -46.64
C GLY A 176 -21.31 24.10 -47.59
N LEU A 177 -21.47 25.43 -47.66
CA LEU A 177 -22.10 26.08 -48.82
C LEU A 177 -21.58 27.51 -49.01
N LYS A 178 -20.42 27.65 -49.66
CA LYS A 178 -20.04 28.93 -50.28
C LYS A 178 -21.02 29.21 -51.43
N PRO A 179 -21.71 30.37 -51.48
CA PRO A 179 -22.50 30.72 -52.66
C PRO A 179 -21.56 30.91 -53.86
N ALA A 180 -21.98 30.36 -55.01
CA ALA A 180 -21.27 30.45 -56.28
C ALA A 180 -21.03 31.93 -56.69
N PRO A 181 -19.91 32.24 -57.36
CA PRO A 181 -19.65 33.59 -57.85
C PRO A 181 -20.72 33.97 -58.88
N GLN A 182 -21.48 35.04 -58.60
CA GLN A 182 -22.43 35.61 -59.54
C GLN A 182 -21.65 36.24 -60.70
N GLY A 183 -21.89 35.74 -61.92
CA GLY A 183 -21.33 36.28 -63.15
C GLY A 183 -21.76 37.73 -63.35
N LYS A 184 -20.81 38.59 -63.72
CA LYS A 184 -21.07 39.97 -64.15
C LYS A 184 -21.91 39.93 -65.42
N ALA A 185 -23.11 40.52 -65.37
CA ALA A 185 -23.86 40.87 -66.56
C ALA A 185 -23.22 42.10 -67.20
N GLU A 186 -22.80 41.97 -68.45
CA GLU A 186 -22.48 43.07 -69.33
C GLU A 186 -23.78 43.76 -69.79
N THR A 187 -23.89 45.05 -69.52
CA THR A 187 -24.78 46.03 -70.18
C THR A 187 -23.96 47.33 -70.15
N GLY A 188 -23.51 47.96 -71.24
CA GLY A 188 -24.10 48.10 -72.57
C GLY A 188 -25.03 49.31 -72.56
N GLU A 189 -24.50 50.52 -72.79
CA GLU A 189 -25.18 51.76 -73.26
C GLU A 189 -24.09 52.87 -73.34
N GLU A 190 -23.50 53.20 -74.50
CA GLU A 190 -23.92 54.15 -75.55
C GLU A 190 -24.23 55.61 -75.11
N ARG A 191 -23.38 56.51 -75.64
CA ARG A 191 -23.49 57.98 -75.87
C ARG A 191 -23.16 58.96 -74.75
#